data_AF-X1G528-F1
#
_entry.id   AF-X1G528-F1
#
_cell.length_a   1.000
_cell.length_b   1.000
_cell.length_c   1.000
_cell.angle_alpha   90.00
_cell.angle_beta   90.00
_cell.angle_gamma   90.00
#
_symmetry.space_group_name_H-M   'P 1'
#
loop_
_entity.id
_entity.type
_entity.pdbx_description
1 polymer ?
#
loop_
_entity_poly.entity_id
_entity_poly.type
_entity_poly.pdbx_seq_one_letter_code
_entity_poly.pdbx_strand_id
1 'polypeptide(L)'
;PEFLAEGRSIEDTLYPDRIVIGEFDEKSGAMLQEFYEYFYGNHLENCPILRMNLESAELVKYGNNCLLSTKISYANEFANFAELVPNVDVSQVMKGVGLDYRINSRFLRAGVGFGGSCFHKDVNAIKAWSKSKGYPSRLLEAVLDINDDQAIHIVDIAEELAGKLAGKRVTLLGLAFKPGTDDMREAASIRVVTELRKRGV
;
A
#
# COMPACT_ATOMS: atom_id res chain seq x y z
N PRO A 1 17.77 0.82 2.07
CA PRO A 1 16.42 0.19 2.10
C PRO A 1 16.08 -0.37 0.72
N GLU A 2 15.17 -1.33 0.62
CA GLU A 2 14.66 -1.83 -0.67
C GLU A 2 13.29 -1.22 -1.00
N PHE A 3 12.89 -1.20 -2.27
CA PHE A 3 11.57 -0.70 -2.71
C PHE A 3 10.90 -1.61 -3.73
N LEU A 4 11.22 -2.90 -3.68
CA LEU A 4 10.78 -3.88 -4.66
C LEU A 4 9.31 -4.23 -4.41
N ALA A 5 8.56 -4.44 -5.49
CA ALA A 5 7.22 -4.99 -5.42
C ALA A 5 7.24 -6.48 -5.76
N GLU A 6 6.59 -7.29 -4.92
CA GLU A 6 6.41 -8.71 -5.22
C GLU A 6 5.73 -8.93 -6.59
N GLY A 7 6.12 -9.94 -7.36
CA GLY A 7 5.68 -10.12 -8.75
C GLY A 7 6.38 -9.23 -9.79
N ARG A 8 7.17 -8.23 -9.37
CA ARG A 8 8.05 -7.42 -10.23
C ARG A 8 9.48 -7.28 -9.69
N SER A 9 9.85 -8.08 -8.70
CA SER A 9 11.11 -7.97 -7.97
C SER A 9 12.35 -7.98 -8.86
N ILE A 10 12.40 -8.80 -9.92
CA ILE A 10 13.52 -8.82 -10.88
C ILE A 10 13.60 -7.49 -11.64
N GLU A 11 12.47 -7.02 -12.17
CA GLU A 11 12.41 -5.77 -12.94
C GLU A 11 12.76 -4.56 -12.06
N ASP A 12 12.17 -4.49 -10.87
CA ASP A 12 12.43 -3.41 -9.90
C ASP A 12 13.88 -3.46 -9.37
N THR A 13 14.51 -4.64 -9.35
CA THR A 13 15.93 -4.78 -9.00
C THR A 13 16.81 -4.27 -10.13
N LEU A 14 16.52 -4.61 -11.39
CA LEU A 14 17.34 -4.25 -12.54
C LEU A 14 17.15 -2.79 -12.97
N TYR A 15 15.97 -2.23 -12.74
CA TYR A 15 15.57 -0.88 -13.15
C TYR A 15 14.93 -0.10 -11.99
N PRO A 16 15.70 0.20 -10.93
CA PRO A 16 15.15 0.92 -9.78
C PRO A 16 14.79 2.37 -10.13
N ASP A 17 13.67 2.87 -9.59
CA ASP A 17 13.28 4.28 -9.74
C ASP A 17 14.28 5.25 -9.08
N ARG A 18 14.97 4.78 -8.03
CA ARG A 18 16.00 5.49 -7.25
C ARG A 18 16.75 4.53 -6.35
N ILE A 19 17.94 4.91 -5.91
CA ILE A 19 18.69 4.24 -4.85
C ILE A 19 18.81 5.15 -3.64
N VAL A 20 18.55 4.61 -2.45
CA VAL A 20 18.70 5.32 -1.17
C VAL A 20 19.75 4.62 -0.33
N ILE A 21 20.83 5.32 -0.02
CA ILE A 21 21.97 4.85 0.76
C ILE A 21 21.95 5.54 2.11
N GLY A 22 21.75 4.76 3.17
CA GLY A 22 22.05 5.20 4.53
C GLY A 22 23.53 4.96 4.80
N GLU A 23 24.30 6.02 4.98
CA GLU A 23 25.74 5.95 5.22
C GLU A 23 26.05 6.18 6.71
N PHE A 24 26.92 5.33 7.25
CA PHE A 24 27.45 5.49 8.61
C PHE A 24 28.57 6.54 8.63
N ASP A 25 29.38 6.53 7.57
CA ASP A 25 30.41 7.51 7.26
C ASP A 25 30.53 7.68 5.73
N GLU A 26 31.25 8.72 5.28
CA GLU A 26 31.43 9.01 3.86
C GLU A 26 32.03 7.84 3.06
N LYS A 27 32.89 7.05 3.70
CA LYS A 27 33.56 5.90 3.09
C LYS A 27 32.57 4.78 2.79
N SER A 28 31.68 4.46 3.73
CA SER A 28 30.63 3.45 3.58
C SER A 28 29.66 3.82 2.46
N GLY A 29 29.26 5.09 2.39
CA GLY A 29 28.39 5.59 1.33
C GLY A 29 29.06 5.55 -0.04
N ALA A 30 30.32 5.99 -0.12
CA ALA A 30 31.09 5.96 -1.38
C ALA A 30 31.29 4.51 -1.88
N MET A 31 31.62 3.58 -0.99
CA MET A 31 31.78 2.17 -1.34
C MET A 31 30.50 1.56 -1.91
N LEU A 32 29.34 1.85 -1.29
CA LEU A 32 28.07 1.30 -1.76
C LEU A 32 27.61 1.96 -3.07
N GLN A 33 27.88 3.26 -3.23
CA GLN A 33 27.64 3.97 -4.48
C GLN A 33 28.49 3.38 -5.62
N GLU A 34 29.79 3.18 -5.41
CA GLU A 34 30.69 2.56 -6.39
C GLU A 34 30.21 1.14 -6.77
N PHE A 35 29.77 0.35 -5.79
CA PHE A 35 29.18 -0.95 -6.04
C PHE A 35 27.95 -0.88 -6.95
N TYR A 36 27.02 0.04 -6.67
CA TYR A 36 25.83 0.21 -7.49
C TYR A 36 26.16 0.73 -8.89
N GLU A 37 27.07 1.69 -9.00
CA GLU A 37 27.58 2.21 -10.27
C GLU A 37 28.18 1.08 -11.13
N TYR A 38 28.98 0.20 -10.51
CA TYR A 38 29.53 -0.97 -11.19
C TYR A 38 28.46 -2.00 -11.58
N PHE A 39 27.55 -2.34 -10.67
CA PHE A 39 26.54 -3.38 -10.88
C PHE A 39 25.52 -3.00 -11.97
N TYR A 40 25.05 -1.76 -11.95
CA TYR A 40 24.02 -1.28 -12.87
C TYR A 40 24.59 -0.69 -14.17
N GLY A 41 25.82 -0.16 -14.13
CA GLY A 41 26.44 0.52 -15.28
C GLY A 41 25.51 1.58 -15.89
N ASN A 42 25.29 1.48 -17.21
CA ASN A 42 24.46 2.43 -17.96
C ASN A 42 22.98 2.46 -17.50
N HIS A 43 22.49 1.43 -16.80
CA HIS A 43 21.12 1.44 -16.28
C HIS A 43 20.89 2.51 -15.20
N LEU A 44 21.94 3.08 -14.62
CA LEU A 44 21.85 4.18 -13.65
C LEU A 44 21.70 5.58 -14.25
N GLU A 45 21.85 5.76 -15.56
CA GLU A 45 21.88 7.10 -16.18
C GLU A 45 20.66 7.96 -15.81
N ASN A 46 19.53 7.33 -15.52
CA ASN A 46 18.28 8.00 -15.09
C ASN A 46 17.80 7.60 -13.67
N CYS A 47 18.65 6.95 -12.87
CA CYS A 47 18.31 6.51 -11.51
C CYS A 47 19.08 7.35 -10.48
N PRO A 48 18.41 8.29 -9.79
CA PRO A 48 19.07 9.12 -8.79
C PRO A 48 19.54 8.28 -7.59
N ILE A 49 20.76 8.55 -7.13
CA ILE A 49 21.32 8.00 -5.90
C ILE A 49 21.26 9.08 -4.82
N LEU A 50 20.56 8.80 -3.72
CA LEU A 50 20.46 9.68 -2.57
C LEU A 50 21.24 9.09 -1.40
N ARG A 51 22.28 9.80 -0.97
CA ARG A 51 23.07 9.50 0.23
C ARG A 51 22.61 10.36 1.40
N MET A 52 22.43 9.74 2.55
CA MET A 52 21.95 10.37 3.77
C MET A 52 22.36 9.55 4.99
N ASN A 53 22.15 10.05 6.21
CA ASN A 53 22.39 9.27 7.43
C ASN A 53 21.46 8.05 7.51
N LEU A 54 21.84 7.09 8.36
CA LEU A 54 21.12 5.83 8.56
C LEU A 54 19.65 6.05 8.91
N GLU A 55 19.37 6.91 9.89
CA GLU A 55 18.03 7.15 10.41
C GLU A 55 17.10 7.75 9.35
N SER A 56 17.63 8.65 8.51
CA SER A 56 16.88 9.25 7.41
C SER A 56 16.56 8.21 6.34
N ALA A 57 17.53 7.35 5.98
CA ALA A 57 17.32 6.29 5.01
C ALA A 57 16.28 5.25 5.49
N GLU A 58 16.29 4.92 6.79
CA GLU A 58 15.27 4.08 7.41
C GLU A 58 13.88 4.74 7.34
N LEU A 59 13.80 6.03 7.69
CA LEU A 59 12.53 6.76 7.68
C LEU A 59 11.97 6.95 6.26
N VAL A 60 12.83 7.08 5.24
CA VAL A 60 12.39 7.11 3.82
C VAL A 60 11.61 5.84 3.47
N LYS A 61 12.02 4.66 3.97
CA LYS A 61 11.30 3.41 3.70
C LYS A 61 9.90 3.42 4.31
N TYR A 62 9.79 3.79 5.59
CA TYR A 62 8.50 3.90 6.27
C TYR A 62 7.61 4.97 5.63
N GLY A 63 8.17 6.14 5.34
CA GLY A 63 7.46 7.26 4.70
C GLY A 63 6.90 6.88 3.34
N ASN A 64 7.69 6.18 2.51
CA ASN A 64 7.24 5.70 1.20
C ASN A 64 6.04 4.75 1.33
N ASN A 65 6.15 3.71 2.17
CA ASN A 65 5.08 2.73 2.33
C ASN A 65 3.83 3.34 2.97
N CYS A 66 3.99 4.23 3.96
CA CYS A 66 2.87 4.96 4.56
C CYS A 66 2.14 5.83 3.53
N LEU A 67 2.86 6.54 2.66
CA LEU A 67 2.23 7.35 1.62
C LEU A 67 1.47 6.49 0.61
N LEU A 68 2.05 5.37 0.17
CA LEU A 68 1.37 4.43 -0.73
C LEU A 68 0.09 3.86 -0.12
N SER A 69 0.13 3.43 1.15
CA SER A 69 -1.06 3.00 1.89
C SER A 69 -2.09 4.11 2.03
N THR A 70 -1.64 5.33 2.35
CA THR A 70 -2.52 6.51 2.47
C THR A 70 -3.26 6.79 1.18
N LYS A 71 -2.59 6.70 0.02
CA LYS A 71 -3.22 6.92 -1.29
C LYS A 71 -4.30 5.89 -1.61
N ILE A 72 -4.10 4.63 -1.21
CA ILE A 72 -5.11 3.58 -1.37
C ILE A 72 -6.32 3.86 -0.46
N SER A 73 -6.09 4.14 0.83
CA SER A 73 -7.18 4.45 1.76
C SER A 73 -7.94 5.72 1.36
N TYR A 74 -7.23 6.74 0.87
CA TYR A 74 -7.84 7.95 0.31
C TYR A 74 -8.76 7.63 -0.87
N ALA A 75 -8.30 6.78 -1.81
CA ALA A 75 -9.12 6.38 -2.94
C ALA A 75 -10.35 5.56 -2.50
N ASN A 76 -10.21 4.71 -1.49
CA ASN A 76 -11.33 3.95 -0.91
C ASN A 76 -12.34 4.87 -0.22
N GLU A 77 -11.90 5.86 0.55
CA GLU A 77 -12.79 6.83 1.19
C GLU A 77 -13.62 7.59 0.14
N PHE A 78 -12.99 8.01 -0.97
CA PHE A 78 -13.70 8.62 -2.09
C PHE A 78 -14.63 7.65 -2.84
N ALA A 79 -14.33 6.35 -2.85
CA ALA A 79 -15.26 5.34 -3.37
C ALA A 79 -16.53 5.30 -2.52
N ASN A 80 -16.37 5.31 -1.20
CA ASN A 80 -17.50 5.31 -0.28
C ASN A 80 -18.32 6.61 -0.42
N PHE A 81 -17.68 7.76 -0.66
CA PHE A 81 -18.40 9.00 -1.00
C PHE A 81 -19.15 8.91 -2.35
N ALA A 82 -18.54 8.28 -3.35
CA ALA A 82 -19.17 8.11 -4.66
C ALA A 82 -20.46 7.29 -4.57
N GLU A 83 -20.53 6.30 -3.67
CA GLU A 83 -21.73 5.50 -3.45
C GLU A 83 -22.89 6.31 -2.83
N LEU A 84 -22.60 7.40 -2.11
CA LEU A 84 -23.63 8.28 -1.54
C LEU A 84 -24.30 9.18 -2.58
N VAL A 85 -23.77 9.23 -3.81
CA VAL A 85 -24.23 10.13 -4.87
C VAL A 85 -24.56 9.33 -6.13
N PRO A 86 -25.80 9.42 -6.65
CA PRO A 86 -26.18 8.69 -7.85
C PRO A 86 -25.27 9.00 -9.05
N ASN A 87 -24.87 7.93 -9.76
CA ASN A 87 -24.10 7.98 -11.01
C ASN A 87 -22.65 8.52 -10.88
N VAL A 88 -22.04 8.49 -9.69
CA VAL A 88 -20.62 8.84 -9.54
C VAL A 88 -19.74 7.60 -9.70
N ASP A 89 -18.79 7.65 -10.65
CA ASP A 89 -17.77 6.61 -10.85
C ASP A 89 -16.45 7.06 -10.21
N VAL A 90 -16.07 6.42 -9.10
CA VAL A 90 -14.81 6.72 -8.40
C VAL A 90 -13.58 6.56 -9.30
N SER A 91 -13.61 5.67 -10.29
CA SER A 91 -12.47 5.49 -11.21
C SER A 91 -12.27 6.73 -12.08
N GLN A 92 -13.35 7.39 -12.50
CA GLN A 92 -13.29 8.66 -13.24
C GLN A 92 -12.84 9.80 -12.33
N VAL A 93 -13.37 9.85 -11.10
CA VAL A 93 -12.98 10.86 -10.09
C VAL A 93 -11.48 10.77 -9.80
N MET A 94 -10.97 9.58 -9.46
CA MET A 94 -9.56 9.39 -9.12
C MET A 94 -8.63 9.56 -10.33
N LYS A 95 -9.10 9.24 -11.54
CA LYS A 95 -8.38 9.60 -12.78
C LYS A 95 -8.26 11.11 -12.91
N GLY A 96 -9.35 11.85 -12.69
CA GLY A 96 -9.35 13.31 -12.68
C GLY A 96 -8.38 13.90 -11.66
N VAL A 97 -8.40 13.39 -10.41
CA VAL A 97 -7.45 13.78 -9.35
C VAL A 97 -6.00 13.52 -9.77
N GLY A 98 -5.73 12.36 -10.37
CA GLY A 98 -4.38 11.96 -10.80
C GLY A 98 -3.84 12.71 -12.03
N LEU A 99 -4.63 13.54 -12.71
CA LEU A 99 -4.15 14.40 -13.80
C LEU A 99 -3.48 15.67 -13.30
N ASP A 100 -3.64 16.01 -12.02
CA ASP A 100 -2.92 17.13 -11.41
C ASP A 100 -1.41 16.83 -11.35
N TYR A 101 -0.58 17.69 -11.94
CA TYR A 101 0.87 17.48 -12.04
C TYR A 101 1.57 17.37 -10.67
N ARG A 102 0.93 17.83 -9.59
CA ARG A 102 1.43 17.71 -8.21
C ARG A 102 1.20 16.32 -7.62
N ILE A 103 0.38 15.50 -8.26
CA ILE A 103 -0.07 14.19 -7.77
C ILE A 103 0.39 13.11 -8.75
N ASN A 104 1.15 12.15 -8.26
CA ASN A 104 1.43 10.94 -9.05
C ASN A 104 0.13 10.11 -9.17
N SER A 105 -0.27 9.73 -10.39
CA SER A 105 -1.53 9.02 -10.64
C SER A 105 -1.56 7.55 -10.19
N ARG A 106 -0.40 6.93 -9.89
CA ARG A 106 -0.34 5.54 -9.42
C ARG A 106 -0.86 5.42 -7.98
N PHE A 107 -1.32 4.23 -7.59
CA PHE A 107 -1.84 3.95 -6.24
C PHE A 107 -3.11 4.74 -5.86
N LEU A 108 -3.90 5.19 -6.83
CA LEU A 108 -5.19 5.88 -6.63
C LEU A 108 -6.39 5.03 -7.04
N ARG A 109 -6.22 3.70 -7.14
CA ARG A 109 -7.31 2.79 -7.51
C ARG A 109 -7.98 2.27 -6.24
N ALA A 110 -9.25 2.62 -6.06
CA ALA A 110 -10.08 2.08 -4.99
C ALA A 110 -10.31 0.57 -5.16
N GLY A 111 -10.64 -0.11 -4.07
CA GLY A 111 -10.94 -1.53 -4.07
C GLY A 111 -11.25 -2.04 -2.68
N VAL A 112 -10.86 -3.28 -2.40
CA VAL A 112 -11.21 -4.04 -1.18
C VAL A 112 -10.31 -3.73 0.03
N GLY A 113 -9.49 -2.69 -0.06
CA GLY A 113 -8.36 -2.45 0.83
C GLY A 113 -7.04 -3.07 0.33
N PHE A 114 -5.93 -2.58 0.86
CA PHE A 114 -4.61 -3.15 0.67
C PHE A 114 -4.35 -4.33 1.61
N GLY A 115 -3.37 -5.15 1.23
CA GLY A 115 -2.87 -6.26 2.03
C GLY A 115 -1.37 -6.45 1.82
N GLY A 116 -0.89 -7.66 2.05
CA GLY A 116 0.51 -8.01 1.91
C GLY A 116 1.33 -7.63 3.13
N SER A 117 2.47 -8.30 3.28
CA SER A 117 3.30 -8.19 4.48
C SER A 117 3.90 -6.80 4.70
N CYS A 118 4.15 -6.01 3.64
CA CYS A 118 4.90 -4.76 3.77
C CYS A 118 4.05 -3.61 4.31
N PHE A 119 2.88 -3.32 3.73
CA PHE A 119 2.10 -2.12 4.10
C PHE A 119 1.55 -2.20 5.52
N HIS A 120 0.84 -3.28 5.86
CA HIS A 120 0.31 -3.44 7.20
C HIS A 120 1.39 -3.45 8.28
N LYS A 121 2.51 -4.16 8.06
CA LYS A 121 3.59 -4.20 9.07
C LYS A 121 4.24 -2.83 9.24
N ASP A 122 4.55 -2.13 8.13
CA ASP A 122 5.36 -0.92 8.19
C ASP A 122 4.54 0.25 8.76
N VAL A 123 3.27 0.39 8.36
CA VAL A 123 2.35 1.39 8.92
C VAL A 123 2.12 1.15 10.41
N ASN A 124 1.89 -0.10 10.83
CA ASN A 124 1.72 -0.42 12.25
C ASN A 124 2.99 -0.21 13.06
N ALA A 125 4.16 -0.57 12.52
CA ALA A 125 5.43 -0.38 13.20
C ALA A 125 5.74 1.10 13.46
N ILE A 126 5.62 1.96 12.44
CA ILE A 126 5.89 3.39 12.64
C ILE A 126 4.82 4.07 13.51
N LYS A 127 3.55 3.64 13.42
CA LYS A 127 2.47 4.10 14.31
C LYS A 127 2.74 3.73 15.77
N ALA A 128 3.16 2.49 16.02
CA ALA A 128 3.50 2.03 17.37
C ALA A 128 4.73 2.77 17.92
N TRP A 129 5.77 2.93 17.09
CA TRP A 129 6.95 3.70 17.44
C TRP A 129 6.60 5.16 17.76
N SER A 130 5.81 5.83 16.92
CA SER A 130 5.44 7.23 17.13
C SER A 130 4.65 7.40 18.43
N LYS A 131 3.71 6.48 18.71
CA LYS A 131 2.96 6.44 19.97
C LYS A 131 3.88 6.25 21.18
N SER A 132 4.91 5.39 21.08
CA SER A 132 5.91 5.19 22.14
C SER A 132 6.73 6.45 22.45
N LYS A 133 6.80 7.38 21.49
CA LYS A 133 7.44 8.69 21.63
C LYS A 133 6.48 9.80 22.07
N GLY A 134 5.24 9.45 22.43
CA GLY A 134 4.22 10.43 22.82
C GLY A 134 3.55 11.14 21.64
N TYR A 135 3.72 10.65 20.41
CA TYR A 135 3.11 11.20 19.20
C TYR A 135 2.16 10.18 18.54
N PRO A 136 0.89 10.10 18.96
CA PRO A 136 -0.09 9.26 18.27
C PRO A 136 -0.40 9.82 16.88
N SER A 137 -0.17 9.01 15.84
CA SER A 137 -0.37 9.44 14.45
C SER A 137 -1.83 9.28 14.03
N ARG A 138 -2.59 10.38 14.11
CA ARG A 138 -4.01 10.43 13.69
C ARG A 138 -4.21 10.01 12.24
N LEU A 139 -3.28 10.40 11.35
CA LEU A 139 -3.37 10.06 9.93
C LEU A 139 -3.23 8.55 9.71
N LEU A 140 -2.21 7.93 10.30
CA LEU A 140 -1.96 6.50 10.09
C LEU A 140 -2.99 5.60 10.79
N GLU A 141 -3.61 6.10 11.86
CA GLU A 141 -4.80 5.48 12.46
C GLU A 141 -5.94 5.46 11.44
N ALA A 142 -6.34 6.62 10.91
CA ALA A 142 -7.42 6.70 9.91
C ALA A 142 -7.13 5.86 8.65
N VAL A 143 -5.88 5.83 8.18
CA VAL A 143 -5.49 5.03 7.01
C VAL A 143 -5.73 3.54 7.24
N LEU A 144 -5.45 3.02 8.44
CA LEU A 144 -5.68 1.63 8.79
C LEU A 144 -7.16 1.34 9.00
N ASP A 145 -7.87 2.22 9.72
CA ASP A 145 -9.30 2.07 9.99
C ASP A 145 -10.10 2.01 8.68
N ILE A 146 -9.87 2.95 7.75
CA ILE A 146 -10.50 2.95 6.42
C ILE A 146 -10.19 1.66 5.65
N ASN A 147 -8.96 1.14 5.78
CA ASN A 147 -8.56 -0.07 5.08
C ASN A 147 -9.26 -1.34 5.61
N ASP A 148 -9.42 -1.41 6.92
CA ASP A 148 -10.06 -2.55 7.59
C ASP A 148 -11.58 -2.52 7.35
N ASP A 149 -12.19 -1.34 7.41
CA ASP A 149 -13.62 -1.12 7.14
C ASP A 149 -14.00 -1.47 5.70
N GLN A 150 -13.09 -1.27 4.73
CA GLN A 150 -13.39 -1.55 3.32
C GLN A 150 -13.69 -3.03 3.02
N ALA A 151 -13.09 -3.95 3.79
CA ALA A 151 -13.40 -5.37 3.68
C ALA A 151 -14.80 -5.71 4.23
N ILE A 152 -15.24 -5.00 5.27
CA ILE A 152 -16.57 -5.15 5.87
C ILE A 152 -17.62 -4.57 4.92
N HIS A 153 -17.36 -3.39 4.36
CA HIS A 153 -18.24 -2.70 3.43
C HIS A 153 -18.62 -3.56 2.21
N ILE A 154 -17.68 -4.36 1.68
CA ILE A 154 -17.98 -5.30 0.59
C ILE A 154 -19.00 -6.37 0.99
N VAL A 155 -18.93 -6.83 2.23
CA VAL A 155 -19.91 -7.78 2.77
C VAL A 155 -21.26 -7.09 2.99
N ASP A 156 -21.26 -5.82 3.41
CA ASP A 156 -22.48 -5.00 3.49
C ASP A 156 -23.17 -4.87 2.14
N ILE A 157 -22.43 -4.51 1.08
CA ILE A 157 -22.96 -4.45 -0.29
C ILE A 157 -23.54 -5.80 -0.70
N ALA A 158 -22.84 -6.90 -0.40
CA ALA A 158 -23.33 -8.25 -0.74
C ALA A 158 -24.65 -8.57 -0.01
N GLU A 159 -24.77 -8.19 1.26
CA GLU A 159 -25.99 -8.38 2.05
C GLU A 159 -27.13 -7.46 1.61
N GLU A 160 -26.84 -6.22 1.21
CA GLU A 160 -27.82 -5.30 0.64
C GLU A 160 -28.42 -5.85 -0.65
N LEU A 161 -27.58 -6.35 -1.56
CA LEU A 161 -28.00 -6.87 -2.86
C LEU A 161 -28.69 -8.23 -2.77
N ALA A 162 -28.22 -9.12 -1.89
CA ALA A 162 -28.72 -10.48 -1.79
C ALA A 162 -29.75 -10.66 -0.66
N GLY A 163 -29.92 -9.69 0.23
CA GLY A 163 -30.57 -9.88 1.53
C GLY A 163 -29.72 -10.73 2.49
N LYS A 164 -30.31 -11.11 3.63
CA LYS A 164 -29.65 -11.85 4.73
C LYS A 164 -28.73 -12.97 4.21
N LEU A 165 -27.45 -12.91 4.57
CA LEU A 165 -26.45 -13.85 4.04
C LEU A 165 -26.44 -15.22 4.74
N ALA A 166 -27.02 -15.33 5.93
CA ALA A 166 -26.97 -16.56 6.72
C ALA A 166 -27.51 -17.80 5.96
N GLY A 167 -26.71 -18.86 5.90
CA GLY A 167 -27.03 -20.12 5.22
C GLY A 167 -26.92 -20.05 3.68
N LYS A 168 -26.49 -18.92 3.11
CA LYS A 168 -26.21 -18.81 1.68
C LYS A 168 -24.85 -19.39 1.35
N ARG A 169 -24.67 -19.82 0.10
CA ARG A 169 -23.36 -20.21 -0.44
C ARG A 169 -22.75 -19.01 -1.16
N VAL A 170 -21.54 -18.62 -0.75
CA VAL A 170 -20.77 -17.54 -1.37
C VAL A 170 -19.50 -18.11 -2.00
N THR A 171 -19.18 -17.65 -3.20
CA THR A 171 -17.91 -17.94 -3.88
C THR A 171 -17.03 -16.69 -3.81
N LEU A 172 -15.82 -16.82 -3.27
CA LEU A 172 -14.81 -15.77 -3.33
C LEU A 172 -13.87 -16.00 -4.51
N LEU A 173 -13.75 -15.01 -5.39
CA LEU A 173 -12.84 -15.04 -6.53
C LEU A 173 -11.62 -14.16 -6.22
N GLY A 174 -10.47 -14.80 -5.99
CA GLY A 174 -9.23 -14.14 -5.59
C GLY A 174 -9.00 -14.22 -4.09
N LEU A 175 -7.88 -14.83 -3.71
CA LEU A 175 -7.49 -15.02 -2.31
C LEU A 175 -6.22 -14.25 -1.98
N ALA A 176 -5.19 -14.33 -2.82
CA ALA A 176 -3.93 -13.65 -2.59
C ALA A 176 -4.11 -12.12 -2.44
N PHE A 177 -3.18 -11.46 -1.74
CA PHE A 177 -3.31 -10.03 -1.45
C PHE A 177 -3.25 -9.14 -2.70
N LYS A 178 -2.69 -9.67 -3.80
CA LYS A 178 -2.69 -9.06 -5.12
C LYS A 178 -2.56 -10.11 -6.23
N PRO A 179 -2.84 -9.76 -7.50
CA PRO A 179 -2.61 -10.65 -8.63
C PRO A 179 -1.14 -11.05 -8.79
N GLY A 180 -0.89 -12.28 -9.26
CA GLY A 180 0.45 -12.75 -9.62
C GLY A 180 1.32 -13.25 -8.46
N THR A 181 0.73 -13.50 -7.30
CA THR A 181 1.38 -14.15 -6.15
C THR A 181 0.39 -15.11 -5.46
N ASP A 182 0.91 -16.08 -4.70
CA ASP A 182 0.18 -16.94 -3.78
C ASP A 182 0.19 -16.42 -2.33
N ASP A 183 0.85 -15.29 -2.07
CA ASP A 183 0.94 -14.71 -0.74
C ASP A 183 -0.43 -14.24 -0.21
N MET A 184 -0.79 -14.77 0.95
CA MET A 184 -2.03 -14.52 1.66
C MET A 184 -1.87 -13.57 2.86
N ARG A 185 -0.63 -13.18 3.21
CA ARG A 185 -0.38 -12.36 4.42
C ARG A 185 -1.15 -11.05 4.35
N GLU A 186 -1.94 -10.78 5.37
CA GLU A 186 -2.80 -9.58 5.48
C GLU A 186 -3.72 -9.34 4.26
N ALA A 187 -4.02 -10.38 3.47
CA ALA A 187 -4.88 -10.25 2.31
C ALA A 187 -6.29 -9.81 2.72
N ALA A 188 -6.88 -8.87 1.98
CA ALA A 188 -8.24 -8.39 2.24
C ALA A 188 -9.28 -9.52 2.21
N SER A 189 -9.04 -10.54 1.38
CA SER A 189 -9.87 -11.76 1.33
C SER A 189 -10.02 -12.44 2.69
N ILE A 190 -9.00 -12.41 3.56
CA ILE A 190 -9.07 -12.98 4.91
C ILE A 190 -10.08 -12.19 5.76
N ARG A 191 -10.06 -10.85 5.68
CA ARG A 191 -11.00 -9.98 6.39
C ARG A 191 -12.42 -10.19 5.87
N VAL A 192 -12.61 -10.26 4.55
CA VAL A 192 -13.91 -10.56 3.91
C VAL A 192 -14.45 -11.93 4.36
N VAL A 193 -13.63 -13.00 4.31
CA VAL A 193 -14.03 -14.35 4.77
C VAL A 193 -14.40 -14.34 6.25
N THR A 194 -13.62 -13.63 7.07
CA THR A 194 -13.89 -13.51 8.51
C THR A 194 -15.25 -12.86 8.76
N GLU A 195 -15.57 -11.81 8.02
CA GLU A 195 -16.84 -11.11 8.14
C GLU A 195 -18.02 -11.94 7.60
N LEU A 196 -17.88 -12.59 6.46
CA LEU A 196 -18.88 -13.53 5.93
C LEU A 196 -19.22 -14.64 6.93
N ARG A 197 -18.21 -15.23 7.58
CA ARG A 197 -18.40 -16.26 8.61
C ARG A 197 -19.15 -15.72 9.83
N LYS A 198 -18.91 -14.48 10.23
CA LYS A 198 -19.68 -13.84 11.33
C LYS A 198 -21.16 -13.66 10.96
N ARG A 199 -21.46 -13.44 9.68
CA ARG A 199 -22.84 -13.32 9.16
C ARG A 199 -23.52 -14.65 8.85
N GLY A 200 -22.87 -15.77 9.18
CA GLY A 200 -23.45 -17.11 9.10
C GLY A 200 -23.48 -17.70 7.69
N VAL A 201 -22.60 -17.23 6.80
CA VAL A 201 -22.29 -17.89 5.52
C VAL A 201 -21.54 -19.19 5.76
#